data_AF-A0A8X6WGE4-F1
#
_entry.id   AF-A0A8X6WGE4-F1
#
_cell.length_a   1.000
_cell.length_b   1.000
_cell.length_c   1.000
_cell.angle_alpha   90.00
_cell.angle_beta   90.00
_cell.angle_gamma   90.00
#
_symmetry.space_group_name_H-M   'P 1'
#
loop_
_entity.id
_entity.type
_entity.pdbx_description
1 polymer ?
#
loop_
_entity_poly.entity_id
_entity_poly.type
_entity_poly.pdbx_seq_one_letter_code
_entity_poly.pdbx_strand_id
1 'polypeptide(L)'
;MSFTRRSGTGRPRQTSRPEYRHMVRNTHVQPTASSTAIQAQVAPSLGPPVSSRTIQRHLAERHLGSQRPLRVLPLTPTHRHLRLEWCHARGNWTAAEWNQAVLNDESRINLDSDDNRVRVWRSP
;
A
#
# COMPACT_ATOMS: atom_id res chain seq x y z
N MET A 1 -34.18 -16.59 32.13
CA MET A 1 -33.06 -17.55 31.97
C MET A 1 -32.19 -17.08 30.82
N SER A 2 -30.95 -16.67 31.07
CA SER A 2 -30.01 -16.30 30.00
C SER A 2 -29.18 -17.51 29.61
N PHE A 3 -29.15 -17.83 28.32
CA PHE A 3 -28.33 -18.90 27.78
C PHE A 3 -26.97 -18.30 27.36
N THR A 4 -25.89 -18.73 27.99
CA THR A 4 -24.52 -18.41 27.56
C THR A 4 -24.00 -19.51 26.63
N ARG A 5 -23.54 -19.11 25.44
CA ARG A 5 -23.01 -20.05 24.44
C ARG A 5 -21.66 -20.57 24.92
N ARG A 6 -21.52 -21.89 25.08
CA ARG A 6 -20.21 -22.51 25.35
C ARG A 6 -19.26 -22.24 24.20
N SER A 7 -17.98 -22.00 24.49
CA SER A 7 -16.94 -21.91 23.48
C SER A 7 -16.90 -23.20 22.67
N GLY A 8 -17.33 -23.14 21.41
CA GLY A 8 -17.30 -24.27 20.51
C GLY A 8 -15.88 -24.53 20.00
N THR A 9 -15.54 -25.79 19.79
CA THR A 9 -14.33 -26.22 19.08
C THR A 9 -14.59 -26.13 17.58
N GLY A 10 -14.37 -24.94 17.02
CA GLY A 10 -14.44 -24.74 15.56
C GLY A 10 -13.36 -25.53 14.81
N ARG A 11 -13.48 -25.58 13.48
CA ARG A 11 -12.46 -26.19 12.62
C ARG A 11 -11.09 -25.54 12.86
N PRO A 12 -10.00 -26.31 13.05
CA PRO A 12 -8.66 -25.75 13.22
C PRO A 12 -8.23 -24.98 11.98
N ARG A 13 -7.41 -23.95 12.19
CA ARG A 13 -6.83 -23.17 11.09
C ARG A 13 -5.86 -24.04 10.30
N GLN A 14 -5.92 -23.93 8.98
CA GLN A 14 -5.00 -24.62 8.07
C GLN A 14 -3.60 -23.97 8.05
N THR A 15 -3.50 -22.71 8.45
CA THR A 15 -2.26 -21.93 8.48
C THR A 15 -1.57 -21.99 9.84
N SER A 16 -0.26 -22.20 9.86
CA SER A 16 0.56 -22.23 11.07
C SER A 16 1.02 -20.83 11.53
N ARG A 17 1.48 -20.72 12.78
CA ARG A 17 1.99 -19.43 13.33
C ARG A 17 3.23 -18.90 12.58
N PRO A 18 4.21 -19.72 12.15
CA PRO A 18 5.30 -19.27 11.27
C PRO A 18 4.80 -18.66 9.96
N GLU A 19 3.82 -19.30 9.32
CA GLU A 19 3.25 -18.85 8.04
C GLU A 19 2.53 -17.51 8.19
N TYR A 20 1.72 -17.36 9.24
CA TYR A 20 1.09 -16.10 9.60
C TYR A 20 2.11 -14.97 9.76
N ARG A 21 3.20 -15.23 10.48
CA ARG A 21 4.30 -14.26 10.65
C ARG A 21 4.98 -13.92 9.32
N HIS A 22 5.11 -14.90 8.43
CA HIS A 22 5.68 -14.68 7.10
C HIS A 22 4.78 -13.79 6.23
N MET A 23 3.45 -13.97 6.27
CA MET A 23 2.49 -13.09 5.58
C MET A 23 2.59 -11.65 6.07
N VAL A 24 2.60 -11.43 7.40
CA VAL A 24 2.74 -10.09 7.99
C VAL A 24 4.11 -9.49 7.69
N ARG A 25 5.18 -10.28 7.67
CA ARG A 25 6.52 -9.77 7.30
C ARG A 25 6.55 -9.25 5.86
N ASN A 26 5.89 -9.93 4.94
CA ASN A 26 5.87 -9.51 3.53
C ASN A 26 5.26 -8.11 3.35
N THR A 27 4.26 -7.71 4.15
CA THR A 27 3.72 -6.34 4.06
C THR A 27 4.71 -5.25 4.48
N HIS A 28 5.69 -5.59 5.33
CA HIS A 28 6.75 -4.67 5.74
C HIS A 28 7.93 -4.66 4.76
N VAL A 29 8.31 -5.84 4.23
CA VAL A 29 9.42 -5.97 3.26
C VAL A 29 9.05 -5.39 1.91
N GLN A 30 7.81 -5.60 1.46
CA GLN A 30 7.30 -5.06 0.21
C GLN A 30 5.97 -4.31 0.44
N PRO A 31 6.04 -3.03 0.86
CA PRO A 31 4.86 -2.22 1.19
C PRO A 31 3.89 -1.98 0.03
N THR A 32 4.29 -2.28 -1.20
CA THR A 32 3.50 -2.13 -2.43
C THR A 32 2.84 -3.43 -2.90
N ALA A 33 3.05 -4.55 -2.18
CA ALA A 33 2.48 -5.84 -2.55
C ALA A 33 0.98 -5.91 -2.25
N SER A 34 0.22 -6.47 -3.19
CA SER A 34 -1.20 -6.78 -3.02
C SER A 34 -1.38 -8.09 -2.23
N SER A 35 -2.59 -8.38 -1.75
CA SER A 35 -2.86 -9.68 -1.10
C SER A 35 -2.57 -10.88 -2.01
N THR A 36 -2.77 -10.71 -3.32
CA THR A 36 -2.50 -11.75 -4.32
C THR A 36 -0.99 -11.89 -4.58
N ALA A 37 -0.26 -10.78 -4.60
CA ALA A 37 1.20 -10.81 -4.70
C ALA A 37 1.81 -11.47 -3.46
N ILE A 38 1.33 -11.12 -2.27
CA ILE A 38 1.73 -11.76 -1.01
C ILE A 38 1.42 -13.26 -1.08
N GLN A 39 0.23 -13.65 -1.53
CA GLN A 39 -0.13 -15.06 -1.74
C GLN A 39 0.89 -15.80 -2.60
N ALA A 40 1.24 -15.24 -3.77
CA ALA A 40 2.20 -15.84 -4.68
C ALA A 40 3.59 -15.97 -4.05
N GLN A 41 4.00 -15.02 -3.21
CA GLN A 41 5.28 -15.03 -2.50
C GLN A 41 5.33 -16.05 -1.37
N VAL A 42 4.22 -16.20 -0.63
CA VAL A 42 4.16 -17.14 0.49
C VAL A 42 3.86 -18.57 0.03
N ALA A 43 3.24 -18.76 -1.13
CA ALA A 43 2.82 -20.08 -1.63
C ALA A 43 3.95 -21.12 -1.68
N PRO A 44 5.18 -20.84 -2.13
CA PRO A 44 6.27 -21.82 -2.12
C PRO A 44 6.70 -22.26 -0.72
N SER A 45 6.45 -21.44 0.29
CA SER A 45 6.78 -21.73 1.69
C SER A 45 5.62 -22.38 2.46
N LEU A 46 4.45 -22.49 1.82
CA LEU A 46 3.24 -23.04 2.40
C LEU A 46 3.02 -24.47 1.89
N GLY A 47 2.69 -25.40 2.78
CA GLY A 47 2.26 -26.74 2.37
C GLY A 47 0.90 -26.70 1.67
N PRO A 48 -0.17 -26.28 2.36
CA PRO A 48 -1.48 -26.18 1.74
C PRO A 48 -1.67 -24.88 0.93
N PRO A 49 -2.48 -24.91 -0.15
CA PRO A 49 -2.83 -23.70 -0.89
C PRO A 49 -3.66 -22.76 -0.02
N VAL A 50 -3.13 -21.55 0.22
CA VAL A 50 -3.83 -20.49 0.95
C VAL A 50 -4.43 -19.50 -0.04
N SER A 51 -5.70 -19.16 0.12
CA SER A 51 -6.37 -18.14 -0.73
C SER A 51 -6.02 -16.72 -0.30
N SER A 52 -6.09 -15.77 -1.25
CA SER A 52 -5.91 -14.33 -0.97
C SER A 52 -6.86 -13.84 0.14
N ARG A 53 -8.10 -14.34 0.20
CA ARG A 53 -9.09 -14.04 1.25
C ARG A 53 -8.59 -14.42 2.65
N THR A 54 -7.88 -15.53 2.79
CA THR A 54 -7.30 -15.96 4.07
C THR A 54 -6.17 -15.04 4.49
N ILE A 55 -5.33 -14.61 3.55
CA ILE A 55 -4.28 -13.63 3.81
C ILE A 55 -4.89 -12.30 4.26
N GLN A 56 -5.92 -11.79 3.58
CA GLN A 56 -6.61 -10.56 3.98
C GLN A 56 -7.13 -10.62 5.42
N ARG A 57 -7.72 -11.75 5.83
CA ARG A 57 -8.18 -11.95 7.22
C ARG A 57 -7.02 -11.91 8.22
N HIS A 58 -5.92 -12.58 7.91
CA HIS A 58 -4.72 -12.56 8.76
C HIS A 58 -4.11 -11.16 8.90
N LEU A 59 -4.06 -10.39 7.81
CA LEU A 59 -3.55 -9.02 7.85
C LEU A 59 -4.49 -8.13 8.69
N ALA A 60 -5.80 -8.29 8.55
CA ALA A 60 -6.80 -7.58 9.36
C ALA A 60 -6.71 -7.94 10.86
N GLU A 61 -6.43 -9.21 11.21
CA GLU A 61 -6.19 -9.64 12.59
C GLU A 61 -4.97 -8.95 13.23
N ARG A 62 -4.04 -8.44 12.41
CA ARG A 62 -2.90 -7.63 12.87
C ARG A 62 -3.13 -6.12 12.74
N HIS A 63 -4.38 -5.70 12.55
CA HIS A 63 -4.77 -4.30 12.37
C HIS A 63 -4.11 -3.63 11.15
N LEU A 64 -3.77 -4.41 10.12
CA LEU A 64 -3.36 -3.86 8.84
C LEU A 64 -4.62 -3.56 8.01
N GLY A 65 -4.69 -2.35 7.47
CA GLY A 65 -5.78 -1.88 6.63
C GLY A 65 -5.49 -2.04 5.15
N SER A 66 -6.55 -2.31 4.38
CA SER A 66 -6.49 -2.27 2.91
C SER A 66 -6.51 -0.81 2.44
N GLN A 67 -5.40 -0.34 1.90
CA GLN A 67 -5.20 1.05 1.49
C GLN A 67 -4.90 1.15 -0.01
N ARG A 68 -5.19 2.32 -0.59
CA ARG A 68 -4.77 2.67 -1.95
C ARG A 68 -3.40 3.35 -1.86
N PRO A 69 -2.34 2.78 -2.45
CA PRO A 69 -1.04 3.43 -2.44
C PRO A 69 -1.08 4.70 -3.29
N LEU A 70 -0.39 5.75 -2.83
CA LEU A 70 -0.17 6.94 -3.64
C LEU A 70 0.78 6.61 -4.81
N ARG A 71 0.38 6.92 -6.04
CA ARG A 71 1.28 6.89 -7.20
C ARG A 71 2.10 8.18 -7.20
N VAL A 72 3.39 8.05 -6.93
CA VAL A 72 4.35 9.15 -7.05
C VAL A 72 5.31 8.79 -8.16
N LEU A 73 5.58 9.73 -9.08
CA LEU A 73 6.64 9.55 -10.06
C LEU A 73 7.98 9.43 -9.31
N PRO A 74 8.74 8.34 -9.52
CA PRO A 74 10.00 8.17 -8.83
C PRO A 74 10.98 9.25 -9.28
N LEU A 75 11.33 10.15 -8.36
CA LEU A 75 12.36 11.16 -8.61
C LEU A 75 13.74 10.51 -8.50
N THR A 76 14.56 10.70 -9.52
CA THR A 76 16.00 10.38 -9.46
C THR A 76 16.69 11.31 -8.45
N PRO A 77 17.87 10.94 -7.93
CA PRO A 77 18.64 11.83 -7.06
C PRO A 77 18.87 13.22 -7.68
N THR A 78 19.18 13.27 -8.98
CA THR A 78 19.35 14.51 -9.74
C THR A 78 18.07 15.36 -9.77
N HIS A 79 16.91 14.75 -10.04
CA HIS A 79 15.64 15.48 -10.01
C HIS A 79 15.36 16.10 -8.64
N ARG A 80 15.67 15.37 -7.55
CA ARG A 80 15.47 15.88 -6.19
C ARG A 80 16.36 17.08 -5.91
N HIS A 81 17.64 16.99 -6.27
CA HIS A 81 18.60 18.07 -6.10
C HIS A 81 18.19 19.33 -6.86
N LEU A 82 17.93 19.21 -8.17
CA LEU A 82 17.53 20.35 -9.01
C LEU A 82 16.22 21.00 -8.54
N ARG A 83 15.23 20.18 -8.14
CA ARG A 83 13.97 20.71 -7.59
C ARG A 83 14.20 21.46 -6.28
N LEU A 84 15.05 20.93 -5.40
CA LEU A 84 15.36 21.56 -4.12
C LEU A 84 16.10 22.89 -4.33
N GLU A 85 17.10 22.92 -5.21
CA GLU A 85 17.80 24.16 -5.57
C GLU A 85 16.86 25.18 -6.18
N TRP A 86 15.98 24.75 -7.10
CA TRP A 86 14.98 25.63 -7.70
C TRP A 86 14.07 26.27 -6.64
N CYS A 87 13.62 25.48 -5.66
CA CYS A 87 12.83 25.96 -4.52
C CYS A 87 13.63 26.92 -3.64
N HIS A 88 14.88 26.62 -3.31
CA HIS A 88 15.71 27.51 -2.49
C HIS A 88 15.99 28.85 -3.19
N ALA A 89 16.30 28.82 -4.49
CA ALA A 89 16.55 30.02 -5.28
C ALA A 89 15.34 30.97 -5.39
N ARG A 90 14.13 30.46 -5.11
CA ARG A 90 12.86 31.20 -5.21
C ARG A 90 12.05 31.23 -3.92
N GLY A 91 12.63 30.74 -2.82
CA GLY A 91 11.92 30.61 -1.54
C GLY A 91 11.60 31.96 -0.90
N ASN A 92 12.33 33.01 -1.26
CA ASN A 92 12.16 34.37 -0.80
C ASN A 92 11.54 35.30 -1.87
N TRP A 93 11.06 34.76 -2.98
CA TRP A 93 10.41 35.56 -4.03
C TRP A 93 9.21 36.31 -3.48
N THR A 94 9.13 37.58 -3.84
CA THR A 94 8.03 38.49 -3.54
C THR A 94 6.83 38.22 -4.46
N ALA A 95 5.65 38.73 -4.08
CA ALA A 95 4.45 38.62 -4.91
C ALA A 95 4.64 39.23 -6.31
N ALA A 96 5.43 40.32 -6.42
CA ALA A 96 5.72 40.95 -7.70
C ALA A 96 6.56 40.04 -8.62
N GLU A 97 7.52 39.30 -8.07
CA GLU A 97 8.34 38.34 -8.82
C GLU A 97 7.52 37.12 -9.24
N TRP A 98 6.63 36.62 -8.38
CA TRP A 98 5.68 35.56 -8.77
C TRP A 98 4.72 36.00 -9.87
N ASN A 99 4.27 37.26 -9.88
CA ASN A 99 3.38 37.80 -10.92
C ASN A 99 4.02 37.86 -12.31
N GLN A 100 5.36 37.78 -12.40
CA GLN A 100 6.07 37.73 -13.68
C GLN A 100 6.26 36.29 -14.19
N ALA A 101 6.02 35.28 -13.36
CA ALA A 101 6.17 33.89 -13.74
C ALA A 101 4.95 33.41 -14.53
N VAL A 102 5.18 32.94 -15.76
CA VAL A 102 4.16 32.25 -16.56
C VAL A 102 4.41 30.75 -16.47
N LEU A 103 3.41 30.00 -15.99
CA LEU A 103 3.44 28.54 -15.96
C LEU A 103 2.59 28.02 -17.11
N ASN A 104 3.17 27.16 -17.94
CA ASN A 104 2.46 26.43 -18.99
C ASN A 104 2.72 24.93 -18.78
N ASP A 105 1.65 24.13 -18.80
CA ASP A 105 1.72 22.68 -18.74
C ASP A 105 0.59 22.09 -19.59
N GLU A 106 0.83 20.91 -20.16
CA GLU A 106 -0.14 20.21 -20.98
C GLU A 106 -0.83 19.12 -20.14
N SER A 107 -2.16 19.19 -20.05
CA SER A 107 -2.97 18.16 -19.41
C SER A 107 -3.76 17.36 -20.43
N ARG A 108 -3.76 16.03 -20.28
CA ARG A 108 -4.64 15.16 -21.06
C ARG A 108 -6.04 15.14 -20.45
N ILE A 109 -7.07 15.30 -21.28
CA ILE A 109 -8.48 15.16 -20.89
C ILE A 109 -8.96 13.79 -21.37
N ASN A 110 -9.31 12.89 -20.43
CA ASN A 110 -9.82 11.56 -20.73
C ASN A 110 -11.31 11.46 -20.35
N LEU A 111 -12.13 10.84 -21.20
CA LEU A 111 -13.57 10.64 -20.98
C LEU A 111 -13.90 9.45 -20.07
N ASP A 112 -12.95 8.50 -19.96
CA ASP A 112 -13.06 7.36 -19.05
C ASP A 112 -11.69 7.09 -18.42
N SER A 113 -11.68 6.64 -17.16
CA SER A 113 -10.44 6.40 -16.42
C SER A 113 -10.50 5.06 -15.69
N ASP A 114 -9.67 4.11 -16.11
CA ASP A 114 -9.33 2.96 -15.28
C ASP A 114 -8.09 3.29 -14.44
N ASP A 115 -8.34 3.55 -13.16
CA ASP A 115 -7.33 3.91 -12.16
C ASP A 115 -6.37 2.73 -11.88
N ASN A 116 -6.69 1.50 -12.30
CA ASN A 116 -5.89 0.28 -12.14
C ASN A 116 -5.30 0.13 -10.71
N ARG A 117 -6.03 0.64 -9.71
CA ARG A 117 -5.51 0.77 -8.34
C ARG A 117 -5.56 -0.57 -7.62
N VAL A 118 -4.40 -1.20 -7.58
CA VAL A 118 -4.11 -2.32 -6.70
C VAL A 118 -4.12 -1.84 -5.24
N ARG A 119 -4.91 -2.50 -4.39
CA ARG A 119 -4.90 -2.23 -2.95
C ARG A 119 -3.74 -2.95 -2.27
N VAL A 120 -3.10 -2.27 -1.34
CA VAL A 120 -1.99 -2.76 -0.51
C VAL A 120 -2.45 -2.87 0.94
N TRP A 121 -1.73 -3.64 1.76
CA TRP A 121 -2.06 -3.81 3.18
C TRP A 121 -0.99 -3.16 4.04
N ARG A 122 -1.37 -2.18 4.86
CA ARG A 122 -0.45 -1.37 5.67
C ARG A 122 -1.02 -1.06 7.04
N SER A 123 -0.14 -0.73 7.97
CA SER A 123 -0.56 -0.11 9.22
C SER A 123 -1.27 1.22 8.91
N PRO A 124 -2.25 1.63 9.74
CA PRO A 124 -2.88 2.95 9.66
C PRO A 124 -1.86 4.08 9.62
#